data_AF-A0A2E1ABB0-F1
#
_entry.id   AF-A0A2E1ABB0-F1
#
_cell.length_a   1.000
_cell.length_b   1.000
_cell.length_c   1.000
_cell.angle_alpha   90.00
_cell.angle_beta   90.00
_cell.angle_gamma   90.00
#
_symmetry.space_group_name_H-M   'P 1'
#
loop_
_entity.id
_entity.type
_entity.pdbx_description
1 polymer ?
#
loop_
_entity_poly.entity_id
_entity_poly.type
_entity_poly.pdbx_seq_one_letter_code
_entity_poly.pdbx_strand_id
1 'polypeptide(L)'
;MRRRVLFVLWGCVFLLLPNALSVAQSGPIVLEINEPYRFTLQEGALFDDLLLFQFSAPDQPVAISLRTSDEALEPALLVFDVDGNEIAQSYGMDDLSFTLPQTYNGNVYLRAGRQEWVDQGGELSVLVQTVDTQPIPFGEVVTSTLPTENHLAFYGFQASTGQLIQYGSDCDECGIVIFQQDGKYFDDTGVYENPGAYLAQIPIDGTYTLMLSSPRPNMEYELEVGLVEPQPLVSGQPMNAAIGEEPAYFSFESSADKAWVISTDLPDTGGRELRVVYLGDERPLWESVVAFDQGSGPNGNARIAPFVAPEDGIYYVMAFYFDYSGVGAAVNGTILLQPSSLLSLAPGLSLQGEITPDSGPVTYLYEGTTGEVINLALERLSGEAGLSLDVIGPEDEIVRMGGLNAIRFQPTLVLPVDGTYRIIVSAVTYEQPAITYSLVVNQE
;
A
#
# COMPACT_ATOMS: atom_id res chain seq x y z
N MET A 1 43.05 -3.57 23.23
CA MET A 1 43.44 -3.15 21.87
C MET A 1 42.37 -3.64 20.90
N ARG A 2 41.39 -2.78 20.58
CA ARG A 2 40.32 -3.11 19.63
C ARG A 2 40.34 -2.04 18.53
N ARG A 3 40.59 -2.46 17.29
CA ARG A 3 40.32 -1.66 16.09
C ARG A 3 38.81 -1.68 15.88
N ARG A 4 38.18 -0.52 15.88
CA ARG A 4 36.81 -0.33 15.40
C ARG A 4 36.89 -0.18 13.88
N VAL A 5 36.20 -1.05 13.16
CA VAL A 5 35.82 -0.83 11.76
C VAL A 5 34.54 -0.02 11.79
N LEU A 6 34.56 1.10 11.06
CA LEU A 6 33.47 2.06 10.91
C LEU A 6 32.60 1.59 9.74
N PHE A 7 31.36 1.21 9.99
CA PHE A 7 30.34 1.14 8.94
C PHE A 7 29.83 2.56 8.71
N VAL A 8 30.00 3.05 7.49
CA VAL A 8 29.42 4.32 7.02
C VAL A 8 28.02 4.00 6.55
N LEU A 9 27.04 4.18 7.44
CA LEU A 9 25.67 4.43 7.03
C LEU A 9 25.66 5.82 6.37
N TRP A 10 25.13 5.90 5.14
CA TRP A 10 24.70 7.14 4.51
C TRP A 10 23.52 7.69 5.32
N GLY A 11 23.82 8.27 6.47
CA GLY A 11 22.94 9.26 7.06
C GLY A 11 23.07 10.51 6.22
N CYS A 12 21.95 11.00 5.68
CA CYS A 12 21.81 12.40 5.34
C CYS A 12 22.17 13.21 6.58
N VAL A 13 23.43 13.62 6.65
CA VAL A 13 23.85 14.71 7.50
C VAL A 13 23.13 15.92 6.92
N PHE A 14 22.04 16.32 7.56
CA PHE A 14 21.58 17.69 7.53
C PHE A 14 22.73 18.53 8.06
N LEU A 15 23.61 18.92 7.14
CA LEU A 15 24.52 20.01 7.32
C LEU A 15 23.61 21.23 7.48
N LEU A 16 23.39 21.60 8.75
CA LEU A 16 22.99 22.95 9.12
C LEU A 16 24.06 23.91 8.61
N LEU A 17 24.00 24.21 7.32
CA LEU A 17 24.68 25.34 6.74
C LEU A 17 23.83 26.57 7.09
N PRO A 18 24.37 27.54 7.83
CA PRO A 18 23.76 28.86 7.95
C PRO A 18 24.08 29.64 6.66
N ASN A 19 23.72 29.08 5.51
CA ASN A 19 23.70 29.83 4.27
C ASN A 19 22.28 30.38 4.16
N ALA A 20 22.17 31.67 4.41
CA ALA A 20 20.99 32.45 4.09
C ALA A 20 20.50 32.03 2.69
N LEU A 21 19.28 31.51 2.61
CA LEU A 21 18.54 31.41 1.36
C LEU A 21 18.70 32.75 0.64
N SER A 22 19.45 32.79 -0.45
CA SER A 22 19.36 33.92 -1.36
C SER A 22 18.08 33.70 -2.16
N VAL A 23 16.94 34.02 -1.56
CA VAL A 23 15.71 34.16 -2.32
C VAL A 23 16.00 35.27 -3.32
N ALA A 24 16.09 34.95 -4.62
CA ALA A 24 16.29 35.95 -5.68
C ALA A 24 15.12 36.93 -5.79
N GLN A 25 14.04 36.67 -5.05
CA GLN A 25 12.82 37.44 -4.95
C GLN A 25 12.89 38.46 -3.80
N SER A 26 12.49 39.70 -4.04
CA SER A 26 12.47 40.77 -3.03
C SER A 26 11.37 40.62 -1.95
N GLY A 27 10.61 39.53 -1.97
CA GLY A 27 9.48 39.22 -1.09
C GLY A 27 8.52 38.21 -1.74
N PRO A 28 7.59 37.61 -0.99
CA PRO A 28 6.67 36.60 -1.51
C PRO A 28 5.71 37.15 -2.59
N ILE A 29 5.34 36.30 -3.56
CA ILE A 29 4.27 36.58 -4.53
C ILE A 29 2.94 36.33 -3.83
N VAL A 30 2.01 37.29 -3.90
CA VAL A 30 0.67 37.11 -3.36
C VAL A 30 -0.17 36.32 -4.36
N LEU A 31 -0.71 35.18 -3.95
CA LEU A 31 -1.67 34.42 -4.73
C LEU A 31 -3.09 34.85 -4.35
N GLU A 32 -3.89 35.12 -5.38
CA GLU A 32 -5.33 35.31 -5.24
C GLU A 32 -6.03 33.96 -5.37
N ILE A 33 -7.04 33.72 -4.51
CA ILE A 33 -7.79 32.46 -4.54
C ILE A 33 -8.54 32.36 -5.87
N ASN A 34 -8.47 31.17 -6.49
CA ASN A 34 -9.01 30.84 -7.81
C ASN A 34 -8.34 31.55 -9.00
N GLU A 35 -7.21 32.22 -8.80
CA GLU A 35 -6.42 32.79 -9.90
C GLU A 35 -5.09 32.02 -10.07
N PRO A 36 -4.89 31.31 -11.18
CA PRO A 36 -3.65 30.56 -11.39
C PRO A 36 -2.49 31.51 -11.65
N TYR A 37 -1.40 31.32 -10.91
CA TYR A 37 -0.14 32.02 -11.15
C TYR A 37 0.79 31.14 -11.98
N ARG A 38 1.24 31.65 -13.14
CA ARG A 38 2.12 30.94 -14.08
C ARG A 38 3.56 31.42 -13.98
N PHE A 39 4.50 30.50 -14.07
CA PHE A 39 5.94 30.79 -14.06
C PHE A 39 6.73 29.74 -14.82
N THR A 40 7.95 30.11 -15.24
CA THR A 40 8.85 29.22 -15.97
C THR A 40 10.03 28.85 -15.09
N LEU A 41 10.27 27.54 -14.91
CA LEU A 41 11.54 27.04 -14.36
C LEU A 41 12.61 26.99 -15.45
N GLN A 42 13.82 27.43 -15.15
CA GLN A 42 14.95 27.35 -16.07
C GLN A 42 15.59 25.95 -16.01
N GLU A 43 16.08 25.46 -17.15
CA GLU A 43 16.89 24.24 -17.21
C GLU A 43 18.15 24.37 -16.35
N GLY A 44 18.46 23.34 -15.56
CA GLY A 44 19.62 23.33 -14.66
C GLY A 44 19.52 24.28 -13.46
N ALA A 45 18.36 24.91 -13.23
CA ALA A 45 18.07 25.59 -11.97
C ALA A 45 18.21 24.57 -10.83
N LEU A 46 19.05 24.88 -9.85
CA LEU A 46 19.13 24.08 -8.62
C LEU A 46 17.80 24.21 -7.86
N PHE A 47 17.55 23.28 -6.94
CA PHE A 47 16.38 23.25 -6.05
C PHE A 47 16.18 24.54 -5.21
N ASP A 48 17.01 25.57 -5.40
CA ASP A 48 17.03 26.86 -4.71
C ASP A 48 16.27 27.99 -5.45
N ASP A 49 15.88 27.81 -6.73
CA ASP A 49 15.10 28.80 -7.50
C ASP A 49 13.60 28.72 -7.20
N LEU A 50 13.26 28.90 -5.92
CA LEU A 50 11.90 28.74 -5.43
C LEU A 50 11.16 30.04 -5.37
N LEU A 51 9.97 30.03 -5.93
CA LEU A 51 9.01 31.09 -5.74
C LEU A 51 8.34 30.89 -4.40
N LEU A 52 8.56 31.86 -3.51
CA LEU A 52 7.85 31.95 -2.25
C LEU A 52 6.50 32.60 -2.55
N PHE A 53 5.42 31.86 -2.33
CA PHE A 53 4.07 32.41 -2.43
C PHE A 53 3.51 32.70 -1.05
N GLN A 54 2.61 33.68 -0.96
CA GLN A 54 1.77 33.90 0.20
C GLN A 54 0.32 34.01 -0.22
N PHE A 55 -0.58 33.43 0.57
CA PHE A 55 -2.01 33.71 0.47
C PHE A 55 -2.61 33.74 1.88
N SER A 56 -3.72 34.47 2.02
CA SER A 56 -4.53 34.43 3.22
C SER A 56 -5.50 33.27 3.09
N ALA A 57 -5.27 32.20 3.85
CA ALA A 57 -6.20 31.09 3.88
C ALA A 57 -7.57 31.58 4.44
N PRO A 58 -8.68 31.27 3.76
CA PRO A 58 -10.02 31.59 4.25
C PRO A 58 -10.37 30.73 5.46
N ASP A 59 -11.49 31.01 6.13
CA ASP A 59 -12.06 30.14 7.18
C ASP A 59 -12.61 28.79 6.60
N GLN A 60 -12.16 28.39 5.42
CA GLN A 60 -12.52 27.18 4.70
C GLN A 60 -11.25 26.44 4.27
N PRO A 61 -11.27 25.11 4.18
CA PRO A 61 -10.16 24.34 3.65
C PRO A 61 -9.78 24.80 2.23
N VAL A 62 -8.51 24.69 1.87
CA VAL A 62 -8.01 25.05 0.54
C VAL A 62 -7.27 23.90 -0.12
N ALA A 63 -7.46 23.78 -1.43
CA ALA A 63 -6.67 22.92 -2.30
C ALA A 63 -5.58 23.75 -2.98
N ILE A 64 -4.39 23.18 -3.08
CA ILE A 64 -3.27 23.80 -3.79
C ILE A 64 -2.78 22.82 -4.83
N SER A 65 -2.88 23.23 -6.10
CA SER A 65 -2.41 22.46 -7.24
C SER A 65 -1.22 23.16 -7.89
N LEU A 66 -0.18 22.39 -8.17
CA LEU A 66 0.95 22.72 -9.03
C LEU A 66 0.81 21.96 -10.35
N ARG A 67 0.81 22.65 -11.48
CA ARG A 67 0.54 22.04 -12.78
C ARG A 67 1.67 22.28 -13.74
N THR A 68 1.96 21.27 -14.55
CA THR A 68 2.85 21.35 -15.70
C THR A 68 2.14 20.74 -16.91
N SER A 69 2.42 21.26 -18.11
CA SER A 69 2.06 20.57 -19.36
C SER A 69 3.14 19.58 -19.80
N ASP A 70 4.27 19.55 -19.11
CA ASP A 70 5.43 18.71 -19.34
C ASP A 70 5.58 17.72 -18.18
N GLU A 71 5.14 16.48 -18.42
CA GLU A 71 5.19 15.38 -17.46
C GLU A 71 6.63 15.08 -16.99
N ALA A 72 7.65 15.42 -17.79
CA ALA A 72 9.04 15.18 -17.44
C ALA A 72 9.56 16.11 -16.33
N LEU A 73 8.79 17.13 -15.94
CA LEU A 73 9.19 18.05 -14.88
C LEU A 73 9.04 17.48 -13.46
N GLU A 74 8.28 16.40 -13.25
CA GLU A 74 7.96 15.84 -11.92
C GLU A 74 7.81 16.94 -10.85
N PRO A 75 6.70 17.68 -10.86
CA PRO A 75 6.53 18.83 -9.98
C PRO A 75 6.64 18.45 -8.50
N ALA A 76 7.11 19.40 -7.70
CA ALA A 76 7.18 19.24 -6.25
C ALA A 76 6.64 20.50 -5.57
N LEU A 77 5.75 20.31 -4.60
CA LEU A 77 5.14 21.39 -3.85
C LEU A 77 5.26 21.11 -2.35
N LEU A 78 5.76 22.10 -1.62
CA LEU A 78 5.95 22.08 -0.16
C LEU A 78 5.26 23.31 0.45
N VAL A 79 4.65 23.15 1.61
CA VAL A 79 3.98 24.23 2.36
C VAL A 79 4.62 24.41 3.70
N PHE A 80 4.84 25.67 4.06
CA PHE A 80 5.36 26.06 5.35
C PHE A 80 4.40 27.03 6.06
N ASP A 81 4.33 26.93 7.38
CA ASP A 81 3.69 27.93 8.22
C ASP A 81 4.54 29.21 8.34
N VAL A 82 4.02 30.23 9.04
CA VAL A 82 4.75 31.50 9.27
C VAL A 82 6.05 31.37 10.05
N ASP A 83 6.20 30.29 10.81
CA ASP A 83 7.39 29.99 11.62
C ASP A 83 8.43 29.18 10.81
N GLY A 84 8.08 28.77 9.59
CA GLY A 84 8.93 28.00 8.68
C GLY A 84 8.87 26.49 8.88
N ASN A 85 7.90 25.98 9.65
CA ASN A 85 7.69 24.54 9.77
C ASN A 85 6.95 24.03 8.54
N GLU A 86 7.40 22.90 7.99
CA GLU A 86 6.67 22.22 6.92
C GLU A 86 5.35 21.66 7.45
N ILE A 87 4.25 21.95 6.76
CA ILE A 87 2.90 21.53 7.15
C ILE A 87 2.20 20.68 6.10
N ALA A 88 2.72 20.62 4.86
CA ALA A 88 2.26 19.72 3.80
C ALA A 88 3.29 19.57 2.67
N GLN A 89 3.23 18.45 1.95
CA GLN A 89 4.04 18.16 0.77
C GLN A 89 3.22 17.33 -0.26
N SER A 90 3.53 17.45 -1.56
CA SER A 90 2.77 16.80 -2.66
C SER A 90 3.19 15.38 -3.03
N TYR A 91 4.15 14.76 -2.34
CA TYR A 91 4.68 13.44 -2.73
C TYR A 91 3.63 12.34 -2.58
N GLY A 92 3.41 11.54 -3.64
CA GLY A 92 2.80 10.20 -3.53
C GLY A 92 1.43 10.01 -4.20
N MET A 93 0.76 11.07 -4.62
CA MET A 93 -0.53 10.97 -5.31
C MET A 93 -0.33 11.19 -6.81
N ASP A 94 -0.33 12.42 -7.30
CA ASP A 94 -0.17 12.76 -8.73
C ASP A 94 1.07 13.64 -9.00
N ASP A 95 1.90 13.90 -7.98
CA ASP A 95 2.99 14.91 -7.92
C ASP A 95 2.53 16.35 -8.22
N LEU A 96 1.23 16.59 -8.40
CA LEU A 96 0.66 17.80 -8.95
C LEU A 96 -0.26 18.52 -7.96
N SER A 97 -0.80 17.87 -6.93
CA SER A 97 -1.76 18.53 -6.01
C SER A 97 -1.67 18.02 -4.57
N PHE A 98 -1.99 18.88 -3.61
CA PHE A 98 -2.43 18.44 -2.28
C PHE A 98 -3.52 19.37 -1.74
N THR A 99 -4.16 18.94 -0.66
CA THR A 99 -5.09 19.77 0.11
C THR A 99 -4.43 20.21 1.40
N LEU A 100 -4.68 21.45 1.82
CA LEU A 100 -4.53 21.89 3.20
C LEU A 100 -5.92 21.78 3.83
N PRO A 101 -6.30 20.59 4.32
CA PRO A 101 -7.62 20.39 4.92
C PRO A 101 -7.76 21.11 6.26
N GLN A 102 -6.65 21.55 6.87
CA GLN A 102 -6.70 22.39 8.06
C GLN A 102 -7.23 23.78 7.72
N THR A 103 -8.17 24.28 8.51
CA THR A 103 -8.52 25.70 8.51
C THR A 103 -7.31 26.48 9.02
N TYR A 104 -6.42 26.85 8.11
CA TYR A 104 -5.29 27.69 8.43
C TYR A 104 -5.78 29.14 8.44
N ASN A 105 -5.49 29.88 9.51
CA ASN A 105 -5.79 31.30 9.56
C ASN A 105 -4.46 32.06 9.65
N GLY A 106 -4.03 32.60 8.51
CA GLY A 106 -2.75 33.28 8.42
C GLY A 106 -2.13 33.18 7.02
N ASN A 107 -0.91 33.70 6.93
CA ASN A 107 -0.09 33.58 5.73
C ASN A 107 0.56 32.20 5.74
N VAL A 108 0.45 31.46 4.64
CA VAL A 108 1.28 30.28 4.40
C VAL A 108 2.28 30.58 3.32
N TYR A 109 3.41 29.88 3.39
CA TYR A 109 4.48 29.95 2.42
C TYR A 109 4.46 28.71 1.54
N LEU A 110 4.36 28.89 0.23
CA LEU A 110 4.48 27.77 -0.71
C LEU A 110 5.84 27.79 -1.39
N ARG A 111 6.38 26.60 -1.57
CA ARG A 111 7.60 26.30 -2.32
C ARG A 111 7.20 25.37 -3.46
N ALA A 112 7.13 25.91 -4.68
CA ALA A 112 6.75 25.18 -5.88
C ALA A 112 7.95 25.02 -6.82
N GLY A 113 8.16 23.82 -7.34
CA GLY A 113 9.29 23.52 -8.21
C GLY A 113 9.18 22.16 -8.89
N ARG A 114 10.32 21.49 -9.05
CA ARG A 114 10.49 20.14 -9.61
C ARG A 114 11.27 19.27 -8.63
N GLN A 115 11.22 17.95 -8.81
CA GLN A 115 12.09 17.03 -8.09
C GLN A 115 13.58 17.32 -8.29
N GLU A 116 14.40 17.05 -7.28
CA GLU A 116 15.82 17.41 -7.26
C GLU A 116 16.64 16.72 -8.37
N TRP A 117 16.23 15.52 -8.79
CA TRP A 117 16.92 14.72 -9.80
C TRP A 117 16.57 15.08 -11.26
N VAL A 118 15.74 16.11 -11.50
CA VAL A 118 15.10 16.30 -12.81
C VAL A 118 15.79 17.21 -13.85
N ASP A 119 16.67 18.16 -13.59
CA ASP A 119 17.34 19.07 -14.56
C ASP A 119 16.53 19.86 -15.65
N GLN A 120 15.39 19.36 -16.15
CA GLN A 120 14.58 20.03 -17.16
C GLN A 120 13.88 21.27 -16.60
N GLY A 121 13.70 22.27 -17.46
CA GLY A 121 12.92 23.47 -17.17
C GLY A 121 11.63 23.50 -18.00
N GLY A 122 10.64 24.25 -17.55
CA GLY A 122 9.40 24.42 -18.28
C GLY A 122 8.36 25.24 -17.51
N GLU A 123 7.15 25.30 -18.07
CA GLU A 123 6.06 26.12 -17.56
C GLU A 123 5.31 25.39 -16.44
N LEU A 124 5.20 26.06 -15.29
CA LEU A 124 4.41 25.64 -14.16
C LEU A 124 3.29 26.64 -13.86
N SER A 125 2.22 26.16 -13.22
CA SER A 125 1.21 27.04 -12.64
C SER A 125 0.77 26.57 -11.25
N VAL A 126 0.74 27.49 -10.29
CA VAL A 126 0.15 27.26 -8.96
C VAL A 126 -1.26 27.81 -8.95
N LEU A 127 -2.20 27.03 -8.44
CA LEU A 127 -3.58 27.41 -8.23
C LEU A 127 -3.99 27.09 -6.79
N VAL A 128 -4.46 28.10 -6.05
CA VAL A 128 -5.02 27.95 -4.71
C VAL A 128 -6.53 28.13 -4.81
N GLN A 129 -7.31 27.20 -4.26
CA GLN A 129 -8.78 27.25 -4.34
C GLN A 129 -9.40 26.87 -3.02
N THR A 130 -10.59 27.40 -2.74
CA THR A 130 -11.44 26.89 -1.67
C THR A 130 -11.95 25.50 -2.01
N VAL A 131 -11.94 24.61 -1.03
CA VAL A 131 -12.55 23.29 -1.14
C VAL A 131 -14.07 23.42 -0.94
N ASP A 132 -14.84 23.05 -1.97
CA ASP A 132 -16.29 22.87 -1.86
C ASP A 132 -16.61 21.38 -1.78
N THR A 133 -16.77 20.87 -0.55
CA THR A 133 -17.05 19.46 -0.30
C THR A 133 -18.52 19.14 -0.59
N GLN A 134 -18.77 18.23 -1.53
CA GLN A 134 -20.11 17.68 -1.76
C GLN A 134 -20.37 16.50 -0.80
N PRO A 135 -21.56 16.31 -0.24
CA PRO A 135 -21.84 15.13 0.57
C PRO A 135 -21.80 13.85 -0.28
N ILE A 136 -21.19 12.78 0.23
CA ILE A 136 -21.30 11.43 -0.32
C ILE A 136 -21.88 10.48 0.74
N PRO A 137 -23.17 10.09 0.62
CA PRO A 137 -23.75 9.09 1.51
C PRO A 137 -23.14 7.70 1.28
N PHE A 138 -23.08 6.88 2.33
CA PHE A 138 -22.58 5.51 2.20
C PHE A 138 -23.46 4.67 1.26
N GLY A 139 -22.82 3.94 0.34
CA GLY A 139 -23.44 3.06 -0.64
C GLY A 139 -24.11 3.78 -1.81
N GLU A 140 -23.93 5.09 -1.93
CA GLU A 140 -24.34 5.84 -3.12
C GLU A 140 -23.15 6.04 -4.06
N VAL A 141 -23.35 5.69 -5.34
CA VAL A 141 -22.38 5.95 -6.40
C VAL A 141 -22.58 7.36 -6.92
N VAL A 142 -21.50 8.14 -6.94
CA VAL A 142 -21.46 9.49 -7.50
C VAL A 142 -20.75 9.46 -8.85
N THR A 143 -21.48 9.79 -9.92
CA THR A 143 -20.92 9.95 -11.27
C THR A 143 -20.70 11.42 -11.59
N SER A 144 -19.49 11.79 -12.01
CA SER A 144 -19.16 13.17 -12.36
C SER A 144 -17.91 13.23 -13.27
N THR A 145 -17.44 14.45 -13.55
CA THR A 145 -16.23 14.72 -14.34
C THR A 145 -15.32 15.64 -13.57
N LEU A 146 -14.02 15.33 -13.53
CA LEU A 146 -13.02 16.19 -12.89
C LEU A 146 -12.92 17.55 -13.63
N PRO A 147 -12.96 18.69 -12.91
CA PRO A 147 -12.85 20.01 -13.55
C PRO A 147 -11.54 20.16 -14.31
N THR A 148 -11.55 20.82 -15.47
CA THR A 148 -10.34 21.04 -16.28
C THR A 148 -9.30 21.90 -15.54
N GLU A 149 -9.77 22.81 -14.69
CA GLU A 149 -8.95 23.83 -14.06
C GLU A 149 -8.13 23.32 -12.89
N ASN A 150 -8.57 22.25 -12.21
CA ASN A 150 -7.87 21.73 -11.04
C ASN A 150 -7.71 20.20 -11.02
N HIS A 151 -8.52 19.45 -11.79
CA HIS A 151 -8.55 17.98 -11.80
C HIS A 151 -8.82 17.40 -10.41
N LEU A 152 -9.52 18.15 -9.55
CA LEU A 152 -9.83 17.74 -8.19
C LEU A 152 -11.34 17.74 -7.98
N ALA A 153 -11.82 16.73 -7.26
CA ALA A 153 -13.17 16.70 -6.72
C ALA A 153 -13.12 16.38 -5.23
N PHE A 154 -14.04 16.97 -4.47
CA PHE A 154 -14.05 16.90 -3.02
C PHE A 154 -15.39 16.43 -2.50
N TYR A 155 -15.34 15.44 -1.63
CA TYR A 155 -16.51 14.83 -1.02
C TYR A 155 -16.37 14.75 0.50
N GLY A 156 -17.49 14.83 1.20
CA GLY A 156 -17.56 14.72 2.65
C GLY A 156 -18.48 13.59 3.08
N PHE A 157 -18.03 12.76 4.02
CA PHE A 157 -18.85 11.73 4.65
C PHE A 157 -18.66 11.75 6.17
N GLN A 158 -19.68 11.28 6.91
CA GLN A 158 -19.60 11.17 8.38
C GLN A 158 -19.37 9.71 8.75
N ALA A 159 -18.42 9.47 9.65
CA ALA A 159 -18.12 8.14 10.13
C ALA A 159 -17.83 8.15 11.64
N SER A 160 -17.92 6.96 12.24
CA SER A 160 -17.71 6.68 13.64
C SER A 160 -16.54 5.73 13.82
N THR A 161 -15.81 5.90 14.91
CA THR A 161 -14.69 5.08 15.36
C THR A 161 -15.02 3.59 15.27
N GLY A 162 -14.12 2.81 14.68
CA GLY A 162 -14.22 1.38 14.49
C GLY A 162 -15.09 0.94 13.31
N GLN A 163 -15.82 1.86 12.65
CA GLN A 163 -16.51 1.52 11.41
C GLN A 163 -15.51 1.11 10.35
N LEU A 164 -15.85 0.07 9.60
CA LEU A 164 -15.08 -0.37 8.46
C LEU A 164 -15.75 0.21 7.20
N ILE A 165 -14.97 0.93 6.41
CA ILE A 165 -15.44 1.51 5.15
C ILE A 165 -14.72 0.86 3.98
N GLN A 166 -15.42 0.73 2.87
CA GLN A 166 -14.81 0.53 1.57
C GLN A 166 -14.89 1.81 0.75
N TYR A 167 -13.90 2.08 -0.08
CA TYR A 167 -13.93 3.20 -1.00
C TYR A 167 -13.12 2.88 -2.26
N GLY A 168 -13.51 3.50 -3.37
CA GLY A 168 -12.87 3.28 -4.67
C GLY A 168 -13.52 4.13 -5.75
N SER A 169 -12.92 4.12 -6.94
CA SER A 169 -13.49 4.79 -8.10
C SER A 169 -13.25 4.04 -9.40
N ASP A 170 -14.24 4.04 -10.30
CA ASP A 170 -14.06 3.61 -11.69
C ASP A 170 -13.52 4.80 -12.50
N CYS A 171 -12.23 5.10 -12.32
CA CYS A 171 -11.52 6.14 -13.06
C CYS A 171 -10.08 5.72 -13.32
N ASP A 172 -9.74 5.62 -14.60
CA ASP A 172 -8.37 5.37 -15.05
C ASP A 172 -7.45 6.51 -14.62
N GLU A 173 -6.33 6.20 -13.96
CA GLU A 173 -5.35 7.20 -13.49
C GLU A 173 -5.98 8.25 -12.54
N CYS A 174 -6.97 7.85 -11.73
CA CYS A 174 -7.40 8.64 -10.58
C CYS A 174 -6.76 8.11 -9.29
N GLY A 175 -6.55 9.00 -8.33
CA GLY A 175 -6.22 8.64 -6.95
C GLY A 175 -7.15 9.28 -5.95
N ILE A 176 -7.44 8.55 -4.88
CA ILE A 176 -8.25 8.99 -3.76
C ILE A 176 -7.36 9.23 -2.54
N VAL A 177 -7.63 10.30 -1.82
CA VAL A 177 -7.02 10.61 -0.52
C VAL A 177 -8.12 10.96 0.45
N ILE A 178 -8.04 10.44 1.67
CA ILE A 178 -8.99 10.74 2.73
C ILE A 178 -8.28 11.51 3.83
N PHE A 179 -8.91 12.58 4.29
CA PHE A 179 -8.49 13.40 5.41
C PHE A 179 -9.49 13.30 6.55
N GLN A 180 -8.98 13.32 7.79
CA GLN A 180 -9.76 13.41 9.01
C GLN A 180 -10.37 14.82 9.18
N GLN A 181 -11.29 14.97 10.14
CA GLN A 181 -11.94 16.26 10.44
C GLN A 181 -10.95 17.36 10.84
N ASP A 182 -9.83 17.01 11.46
CA ASP A 182 -8.77 17.96 11.83
C ASP A 182 -7.78 18.23 10.68
N GLY A 183 -8.05 17.66 9.50
CA GLY A 183 -7.23 17.79 8.31
C GLY A 183 -5.97 16.93 8.31
N LYS A 184 -5.82 15.97 9.20
CA LYS A 184 -4.74 14.99 9.05
C LYS A 184 -5.03 14.04 7.90
N TYR A 185 -3.97 13.62 7.23
CA TYR A 185 -4.01 12.47 6.34
C TYR A 185 -4.57 11.24 7.07
N PHE A 186 -5.44 10.49 6.41
CA PHE A 186 -6.00 9.24 6.92
C PHE A 186 -5.60 8.05 6.06
N ASP A 187 -5.91 8.08 4.75
CA ASP A 187 -5.65 6.96 3.85
C ASP A 187 -5.61 7.42 2.38
N ASP A 188 -5.02 6.62 1.48
CA ASP A 188 -4.98 6.89 0.04
C ASP A 188 -4.92 5.62 -0.82
N THR A 189 -5.10 5.77 -2.13
CA THR A 189 -5.07 4.66 -3.12
C THR A 189 -3.88 4.72 -4.08
N GLY A 190 -3.06 5.77 -4.01
CA GLY A 190 -2.18 6.16 -5.13
C GLY A 190 -2.93 6.49 -6.43
N VAL A 191 -2.21 6.85 -7.50
CA VAL A 191 -2.78 7.30 -8.80
C VAL A 191 -2.61 6.30 -9.95
N TYR A 192 -1.89 5.18 -9.72
CA TYR A 192 -1.59 4.19 -10.78
C TYR A 192 -2.16 2.80 -10.52
N GLU A 193 -2.75 2.58 -9.36
CA GLU A 193 -3.51 1.37 -9.09
C GLU A 193 -4.96 1.67 -9.48
N ASN A 194 -5.49 0.92 -10.46
CA ASN A 194 -6.93 0.95 -10.76
C ASN A 194 -7.66 0.78 -9.43
N PRO A 195 -8.34 1.81 -8.89
CA PRO A 195 -8.63 1.81 -7.47
C PRO A 195 -9.87 0.95 -7.23
N GLY A 196 -9.65 -0.36 -7.20
CA GLY A 196 -10.58 -1.33 -6.66
C GLY A 196 -10.90 -1.00 -5.20
N ALA A 197 -11.87 -1.69 -4.62
CA ALA A 197 -12.31 -1.40 -3.26
C ALA A 197 -11.15 -1.50 -2.24
N TYR A 198 -10.74 -0.35 -1.68
CA TYR A 198 -9.84 -0.23 -0.53
C TYR A 198 -10.64 -0.32 0.75
N LEU A 199 -10.03 -0.83 1.82
CA LEU A 199 -10.68 -1.11 3.10
C LEU A 199 -10.01 -0.34 4.25
N ALA A 200 -10.72 0.57 4.90
CA ALA A 200 -10.16 1.34 6.01
C ALA A 200 -11.02 1.24 7.27
N GLN A 201 -10.36 1.23 8.43
CA GLN A 201 -11.04 1.31 9.72
C GLN A 201 -10.97 2.74 10.26
N ILE A 202 -12.12 3.31 10.58
CA ILE A 202 -12.26 4.70 11.02
C ILE A 202 -11.65 4.85 12.43
N PRO A 203 -10.63 5.69 12.62
CA PRO A 203 -9.94 5.80 13.92
C PRO A 203 -10.66 6.71 14.90
N ILE A 204 -11.42 7.69 14.43
CA ILE A 204 -12.11 8.69 15.25
C ILE A 204 -13.48 9.05 14.68
N ASP A 205 -14.42 9.42 15.55
CA ASP A 205 -15.71 9.96 15.12
C ASP A 205 -15.51 11.32 14.45
N GLY A 206 -16.15 11.54 13.29
CA GLY A 206 -16.10 12.85 12.65
C GLY A 206 -16.53 12.89 11.20
N THR A 207 -16.34 14.06 10.61
CA THR A 207 -16.49 14.27 9.16
C THR A 207 -15.14 14.06 8.48
N TYR A 208 -15.12 13.18 7.49
CA TYR A 208 -13.97 12.92 6.65
C TYR A 208 -14.12 13.63 5.31
N THR A 209 -13.00 14.08 4.75
CA THR A 209 -12.95 14.67 3.41
C THR A 209 -12.23 13.72 2.48
N LEU A 210 -12.89 13.31 1.42
CA LEU A 210 -12.32 12.53 0.33
C LEU A 210 -11.96 13.48 -0.82
N MET A 211 -10.72 13.43 -1.27
CA MET A 211 -10.23 14.12 -2.47
C MET A 211 -9.98 13.09 -3.56
N LEU A 212 -10.65 13.23 -4.69
CA LEU A 212 -10.35 12.52 -5.93
C LEU A 212 -9.49 13.43 -6.80
N SER A 213 -8.41 12.89 -7.36
CA SER A 213 -7.44 13.62 -8.19
C SER A 213 -7.05 12.82 -9.42
N SER A 214 -6.61 13.50 -10.48
CA SER A 214 -6.01 12.86 -11.66
C SER A 214 -4.98 13.78 -12.32
N PRO A 215 -3.88 13.26 -12.89
CA PRO A 215 -2.98 14.03 -13.71
C PRO A 215 -3.65 14.52 -15.01
N ARG A 216 -4.79 13.93 -15.41
CA ARG A 216 -5.50 14.27 -16.64
C ARG A 216 -6.73 15.17 -16.41
N PRO A 217 -6.98 16.15 -17.29
CA PRO A 217 -8.22 16.93 -17.25
C PRO A 217 -9.42 16.13 -17.74
N ASN A 218 -10.61 16.51 -17.27
CA ASN A 218 -11.90 16.03 -17.78
C ASN A 218 -12.09 14.52 -17.69
N MET A 219 -11.50 13.88 -16.69
CA MET A 219 -11.73 12.47 -16.41
C MET A 219 -13.14 12.27 -15.88
N GLU A 220 -13.91 11.42 -16.54
CA GLU A 220 -15.17 10.90 -15.99
C GLU A 220 -14.84 9.87 -14.90
N TYR A 221 -15.63 9.87 -13.83
CA TYR A 221 -15.46 8.92 -12.74
C TYR A 221 -16.80 8.52 -12.13
N GLU A 222 -16.82 7.30 -11.59
CA GLU A 222 -17.79 6.86 -10.59
C GLU A 222 -17.06 6.70 -9.27
N LEU A 223 -17.53 7.35 -8.20
CA LEU A 223 -16.95 7.29 -6.86
C LEU A 223 -17.95 6.66 -5.90
N GLU A 224 -17.50 5.73 -5.06
CA GLU A 224 -18.30 5.15 -3.99
C GLU A 224 -17.53 5.13 -2.68
N VAL A 225 -18.26 5.37 -1.58
CA VAL A 225 -17.83 5.00 -0.23
C VAL A 225 -18.93 4.13 0.37
N GLY A 226 -18.61 2.92 0.81
CA GLY A 226 -19.55 1.95 1.38
C GLY A 226 -19.22 1.61 2.83
N LEU A 227 -20.23 1.18 3.59
CA LEU A 227 -20.00 0.53 4.88
C LEU A 227 -19.77 -0.96 4.67
N VAL A 228 -18.78 -1.52 5.37
CA VAL A 228 -18.48 -2.94 5.34
C VAL A 228 -18.84 -3.58 6.67
N GLU A 229 -19.68 -4.60 6.61
CA GLU A 229 -19.98 -5.47 7.74
C GLU A 229 -19.37 -6.86 7.49
N PRO A 230 -18.13 -7.11 7.95
CA PRO A 230 -17.44 -8.36 7.64
C PRO A 230 -18.08 -9.54 8.36
N GLN A 231 -18.21 -10.65 7.65
CA GLN A 231 -18.77 -11.87 8.19
C GLN A 231 -17.75 -12.62 9.07
N PRO A 232 -18.09 -13.04 10.30
CA PRO A 232 -17.12 -13.68 11.18
C PRO A 232 -16.78 -15.10 10.72
N LEU A 233 -15.49 -15.38 10.53
CA LEU A 233 -14.97 -16.73 10.31
C LEU A 233 -14.72 -17.42 11.65
N VAL A 234 -15.37 -18.57 11.82
CA VAL A 234 -15.12 -19.46 12.95
C VAL A 234 -14.14 -20.55 12.51
N SER A 235 -13.00 -20.61 13.19
CA SER A 235 -11.97 -21.62 12.95
C SER A 235 -12.54 -23.05 12.79
N GLY A 236 -12.22 -23.70 11.69
CA GLY A 236 -12.63 -25.07 11.37
C GLY A 236 -14.07 -25.22 10.86
N GLN A 237 -14.81 -24.11 10.71
CA GLN A 237 -16.17 -24.11 10.16
C GLN A 237 -16.15 -23.46 8.77
N PRO A 238 -16.52 -24.19 7.70
CA PRO A 238 -16.62 -23.60 6.38
C PRO A 238 -17.80 -22.63 6.35
N MET A 239 -17.60 -21.46 5.75
CA MET A 239 -18.60 -20.43 5.55
C MET A 239 -18.96 -20.33 4.07
N ASN A 240 -20.25 -20.39 3.76
CA ASN A 240 -20.75 -20.16 2.40
C ASN A 240 -20.95 -18.66 2.18
N ALA A 241 -20.49 -18.15 1.03
CA ALA A 241 -20.68 -16.76 0.65
C ALA A 241 -20.86 -16.61 -0.86
N ALA A 242 -21.53 -15.54 -1.27
CA ALA A 242 -21.49 -15.06 -2.65
C ALA A 242 -20.25 -14.17 -2.79
N ILE A 243 -19.38 -14.50 -3.73
CA ILE A 243 -18.08 -13.86 -3.94
C ILE A 243 -18.03 -13.39 -5.40
N GLY A 244 -17.77 -12.10 -5.64
CA GLY A 244 -17.72 -11.49 -6.97
C GLY A 244 -16.52 -10.57 -7.13
N GLU A 245 -16.64 -9.64 -8.09
CA GLU A 245 -15.63 -8.58 -8.32
C GLU A 245 -15.60 -7.60 -7.14
N GLU A 246 -16.78 -7.25 -6.63
CA GLU A 246 -16.92 -6.71 -5.28
C GLU A 246 -16.59 -7.83 -4.27
N PRO A 247 -15.53 -7.66 -3.45
CA PRO A 247 -15.07 -8.72 -2.58
C PRO A 247 -16.09 -9.04 -1.49
N ALA A 248 -16.18 -10.31 -1.13
CA ALA A 248 -16.82 -10.69 0.11
C ALA A 248 -15.84 -10.45 1.27
N TYR A 249 -16.32 -9.75 2.30
CA TYR A 249 -15.53 -9.41 3.48
C TYR A 249 -15.80 -10.35 4.63
N PHE A 250 -14.73 -10.85 5.23
CA PHE A 250 -14.78 -11.66 6.43
C PHE A 250 -13.85 -11.13 7.51
N SER A 251 -14.02 -11.59 8.75
CA SER A 251 -13.15 -11.23 9.86
C SER A 251 -12.88 -12.40 10.80
N PHE A 252 -11.74 -12.39 11.48
CA PHE A 252 -11.46 -13.31 12.59
C PHE A 252 -10.53 -12.66 13.60
N GLU A 253 -10.62 -13.08 14.86
CA GLU A 253 -9.69 -12.67 15.90
C GLU A 253 -8.50 -13.62 15.96
N SER A 254 -7.31 -13.06 16.10
CA SER A 254 -6.08 -13.81 16.36
C SER A 254 -5.26 -13.16 17.47
N SER A 255 -4.54 -14.01 18.20
CA SER A 255 -3.39 -13.56 18.96
C SER A 255 -2.14 -13.53 18.08
N ALA A 256 -1.17 -12.69 18.42
CA ALA A 256 0.18 -12.71 17.88
C ALA A 256 0.77 -14.14 17.95
N ASP A 257 1.66 -14.46 17.02
CA ASP A 257 2.35 -15.75 16.86
C ASP A 257 1.45 -16.94 16.49
N LYS A 258 0.13 -16.76 16.41
CA LYS A 258 -0.77 -17.82 15.98
C LYS A 258 -0.72 -17.99 14.47
N ALA A 259 -0.52 -19.22 14.01
CA ALA A 259 -0.48 -19.53 12.59
C ALA A 259 -1.85 -19.94 12.04
N TRP A 260 -2.16 -19.47 10.84
CA TRP A 260 -3.45 -19.69 10.16
C TRP A 260 -3.28 -20.04 8.70
N VAL A 261 -4.20 -20.85 8.20
CA VAL A 261 -4.42 -21.13 6.77
C VAL A 261 -5.83 -20.69 6.42
N ILE A 262 -5.99 -20.09 5.24
CA ILE A 262 -7.30 -19.75 4.69
C ILE A 262 -7.40 -20.35 3.31
N SER A 263 -8.48 -21.08 3.05
CA SER A 263 -8.73 -21.70 1.75
C SER A 263 -10.11 -21.34 1.24
N THR A 264 -10.24 -21.22 -0.08
CA THR A 264 -11.53 -21.11 -0.76
C THR A 264 -11.85 -22.35 -1.58
N ASP A 265 -13.14 -22.58 -1.80
CA ASP A 265 -13.65 -23.47 -2.85
C ASP A 265 -14.63 -22.68 -3.72
N LEU A 266 -14.15 -22.27 -4.90
CA LEU A 266 -14.85 -21.45 -5.88
C LEU A 266 -14.86 -22.16 -7.26
N PRO A 267 -15.83 -21.86 -8.14
CA PRO A 267 -15.85 -22.36 -9.52
C PRO A 267 -14.57 -22.07 -10.30
N ASP A 268 -14.15 -22.98 -11.18
CA ASP A 268 -12.93 -22.94 -12.00
C ASP A 268 -13.01 -22.12 -13.29
N THR A 269 -14.06 -21.30 -13.40
CA THR A 269 -14.38 -20.51 -14.58
C THR A 269 -13.84 -19.08 -14.55
N GLY A 270 -13.21 -18.65 -13.46
CA GLY A 270 -12.75 -17.27 -13.26
C GLY A 270 -11.44 -17.16 -12.48
N GLY A 271 -10.97 -15.93 -12.31
CA GLY A 271 -9.88 -15.61 -11.41
C GLY A 271 -10.35 -15.65 -9.96
N ARG A 272 -9.46 -16.02 -9.03
CA ARG A 272 -9.75 -16.02 -7.58
C ARG A 272 -8.62 -15.34 -6.86
N GLU A 273 -8.94 -14.63 -5.79
CA GLU A 273 -7.95 -13.97 -4.95
C GLU A 273 -8.39 -13.95 -3.50
N LEU A 274 -7.42 -14.09 -2.60
CA LEU A 274 -7.56 -13.85 -1.18
C LEU A 274 -6.54 -12.82 -0.73
N ARG A 275 -6.99 -11.86 0.06
CA ARG A 275 -6.13 -10.95 0.84
C ARG A 275 -6.49 -11.09 2.31
N VAL A 276 -5.47 -11.15 3.17
CA VAL A 276 -5.61 -11.01 4.62
C VAL A 276 -4.99 -9.68 5.00
N VAL A 277 -5.76 -8.85 5.68
CA VAL A 277 -5.38 -7.49 6.06
C VAL A 277 -5.48 -7.34 7.57
N TYR A 278 -4.50 -6.67 8.16
CA TYR A 278 -4.51 -6.22 9.54
C TYR A 278 -4.39 -4.70 9.59
N LEU A 279 -5.47 -4.02 9.97
CA LEU A 279 -5.58 -2.56 9.98
C LEU A 279 -5.13 -1.93 11.32
N GLY A 280 -4.17 -2.55 12.03
CA GLY A 280 -3.64 -2.02 13.30
C GLY A 280 -2.94 -0.66 13.16
N ASP A 281 -2.61 -0.02 14.28
CA ASP A 281 -1.95 1.30 14.48
C ASP A 281 -1.59 2.10 13.20
N GLU A 282 -2.61 2.54 12.46
CA GLU A 282 -2.54 3.55 11.39
C GLU A 282 -1.64 3.19 10.18
N ARG A 283 -1.47 1.90 9.86
CA ARG A 283 -0.73 1.52 8.64
C ARG A 283 -1.54 1.77 7.37
N PRO A 284 -0.92 2.29 6.29
CA PRO A 284 -1.57 2.33 4.99
C PRO A 284 -1.85 0.91 4.48
N LEU A 285 -2.81 0.76 3.57
CA LEU A 285 -3.29 -0.56 3.14
C LEU A 285 -2.21 -1.46 2.54
N TRP A 286 -1.26 -0.92 1.77
CA TRP A 286 -0.16 -1.70 1.19
C TRP A 286 0.80 -2.29 2.25
N GLU A 287 0.88 -1.68 3.44
CA GLU A 287 1.61 -2.21 4.60
C GLU A 287 0.72 -3.08 5.51
N SER A 288 -0.59 -3.07 5.26
CA SER A 288 -1.58 -3.80 6.06
C SER A 288 -1.88 -5.20 5.53
N VAL A 289 -1.48 -5.52 4.29
CA VAL A 289 -1.64 -6.88 3.73
C VAL A 289 -0.65 -7.84 4.40
N VAL A 290 -1.18 -8.76 5.19
CA VAL A 290 -0.41 -9.77 5.93
C VAL A 290 -0.19 -11.03 5.08
N ALA A 291 -1.14 -11.36 4.21
CA ALA A 291 -1.02 -12.51 3.32
C ALA A 291 -1.88 -12.34 2.07
N PHE A 292 -1.42 -12.94 0.97
CA PHE A 292 -2.04 -12.82 -0.34
C PHE A 292 -1.89 -14.13 -1.13
N ASP A 293 -2.92 -14.52 -1.88
CA ASP A 293 -2.84 -15.64 -2.83
C ASP A 293 -3.88 -15.52 -3.96
N GLN A 294 -3.52 -15.94 -5.17
CA GLN A 294 -4.36 -15.85 -6.38
C GLN A 294 -4.64 -17.20 -7.07
N GLY A 295 -4.43 -18.33 -6.38
CA GLY A 295 -4.77 -19.64 -6.97
C GLY A 295 -3.82 -20.79 -6.66
N SER A 296 -3.10 -20.77 -5.54
CA SER A 296 -2.16 -21.85 -5.21
C SER A 296 -2.83 -23.12 -4.64
N GLY A 297 -4.15 -23.10 -4.44
CA GLY A 297 -4.94 -24.22 -3.93
C GLY A 297 -5.52 -25.14 -5.01
N PRO A 298 -6.30 -26.16 -4.60
CA PRO A 298 -6.92 -27.13 -5.51
C PRO A 298 -7.77 -26.46 -6.59
N ASN A 299 -7.67 -26.95 -7.83
CA ASN A 299 -8.40 -26.43 -8.99
C ASN A 299 -8.16 -24.92 -9.26
N GLY A 300 -6.99 -24.41 -8.85
CA GLY A 300 -6.64 -23.00 -8.97
C GLY A 300 -7.41 -22.07 -8.02
N ASN A 301 -7.99 -22.61 -6.94
CA ASN A 301 -8.61 -21.80 -5.90
C ASN A 301 -7.55 -21.04 -5.10
N ALA A 302 -7.90 -19.83 -4.64
CA ALA A 302 -7.01 -19.07 -3.77
C ALA A 302 -6.90 -19.76 -2.41
N ARG A 303 -5.65 -19.91 -1.95
CA ARG A 303 -5.31 -20.50 -0.65
C ARG A 303 -4.13 -19.78 -0.05
N ILE A 304 -4.40 -19.05 1.02
CA ILE A 304 -3.36 -18.46 1.86
C ILE A 304 -2.58 -19.58 2.55
N ALA A 305 -1.31 -19.72 2.18
CA ALA A 305 -0.36 -20.58 2.87
C ALA A 305 -0.28 -20.21 4.36
N PRO A 306 0.18 -21.12 5.24
CA PRO A 306 0.32 -20.81 6.65
C PRO A 306 1.07 -19.49 6.91
N PHE A 307 0.37 -18.48 7.42
CA PHE A 307 0.95 -17.21 7.88
C PHE A 307 0.86 -17.13 9.40
N VAL A 308 1.73 -16.33 10.01
CA VAL A 308 1.74 -16.06 11.45
C VAL A 308 1.11 -14.69 11.65
N ALA A 309 0.13 -14.60 12.55
CA ALA A 309 -0.45 -13.32 12.95
C ALA A 309 0.66 -12.45 13.61
N PRO A 310 1.02 -11.29 13.04
CA PRO A 310 2.06 -10.43 13.61
C PRO A 310 1.67 -9.84 14.96
N GLU A 311 0.38 -9.52 15.14
CA GLU A 311 -0.13 -8.82 16.32
C GLU A 311 -1.43 -9.43 16.83
N ASP A 312 -1.76 -9.13 18.09
CA ASP A 312 -3.09 -9.40 18.63
C ASP A 312 -4.13 -8.49 17.94
N GLY A 313 -5.27 -9.04 17.52
CA GLY A 313 -6.38 -8.23 17.04
C GLY A 313 -7.32 -8.91 16.05
N ILE A 314 -8.09 -8.08 15.36
CA ILE A 314 -9.02 -8.48 14.32
C ILE A 314 -8.33 -8.39 12.96
N TYR A 315 -8.42 -9.47 12.21
CA TYR A 315 -7.92 -9.58 10.85
C TYR A 315 -9.11 -9.62 9.90
N TYR A 316 -8.96 -8.98 8.75
CA TYR A 316 -9.97 -8.94 7.70
C TYR A 316 -9.52 -9.81 6.53
N VAL A 317 -10.48 -10.51 5.91
CA VAL A 317 -10.23 -11.34 4.73
C VAL A 317 -11.10 -10.81 3.60
N MET A 318 -10.46 -10.45 2.50
CA MET A 318 -11.13 -10.06 1.26
C MET A 318 -11.02 -11.23 0.28
N ALA A 319 -12.16 -11.76 -0.14
CA ALA A 319 -12.22 -12.79 -1.17
C ALA A 319 -12.80 -12.22 -2.46
N PHE A 320 -12.08 -12.36 -3.56
CA PHE A 320 -12.49 -11.87 -4.87
C PHE A 320 -12.71 -13.04 -5.83
N TYR A 321 -13.64 -12.84 -6.76
CA TYR A 321 -13.85 -13.70 -7.91
C TYR A 321 -14.01 -12.84 -9.17
N PHE A 322 -13.11 -13.03 -10.14
CA PHE A 322 -13.10 -12.29 -11.39
C PHE A 322 -13.69 -13.14 -12.50
N ASP A 323 -14.86 -12.78 -13.01
CA ASP A 323 -15.52 -13.53 -14.08
C ASP A 323 -14.94 -13.17 -15.45
N TYR A 324 -14.09 -14.04 -15.99
CA TYR A 324 -13.50 -13.85 -17.32
C TYR A 324 -14.52 -13.89 -18.47
N SER A 325 -15.76 -14.30 -18.21
CA SER A 325 -16.83 -14.21 -19.22
C SER A 325 -17.40 -12.79 -19.36
N GLY A 326 -17.09 -11.89 -18.43
CA GLY A 326 -17.51 -10.48 -18.44
C GLY A 326 -18.98 -10.28 -18.04
N VAL A 327 -19.61 -11.27 -17.41
CA VAL A 327 -20.98 -11.14 -16.89
C VAL A 327 -21.00 -10.52 -15.48
N GLY A 328 -19.84 -10.48 -14.80
CA GLY A 328 -19.66 -9.81 -13.51
C GLY A 328 -20.48 -10.45 -12.37
N ALA A 329 -20.87 -11.72 -12.52
CA ALA A 329 -21.78 -12.36 -11.58
C ALA A 329 -21.01 -12.93 -10.37
N ALA A 330 -21.44 -12.56 -9.16
CA ALA A 330 -20.99 -13.22 -7.95
C ALA A 330 -21.33 -14.72 -8.00
N VAL A 331 -20.39 -15.55 -7.55
CA VAL A 331 -20.52 -17.01 -7.48
C VAL A 331 -20.63 -17.45 -6.02
N ASN A 332 -21.40 -18.50 -5.76
CA ASN A 332 -21.40 -19.11 -4.43
C ASN A 332 -20.16 -19.98 -4.27
N GLY A 333 -19.42 -19.76 -3.18
CA GLY A 333 -18.28 -20.56 -2.79
C GLY A 333 -18.21 -20.77 -1.28
N THR A 334 -17.19 -21.50 -0.85
CA THR A 334 -16.89 -21.67 0.57
C THR A 334 -15.55 -21.05 0.92
N ILE A 335 -15.45 -20.48 2.12
CA ILE A 335 -14.20 -20.04 2.73
C ILE A 335 -14.00 -20.76 4.06
N LEU A 336 -12.78 -21.17 4.36
CA LEU A 336 -12.44 -21.91 5.57
C LEU A 336 -11.16 -21.36 6.18
N LEU A 337 -11.25 -20.92 7.44
CA LEU A 337 -10.13 -20.59 8.30
C LEU A 337 -9.74 -21.81 9.13
N GLN A 338 -8.45 -22.17 9.16
CA GLN A 338 -7.94 -23.28 9.97
C GLN A 338 -6.66 -22.89 10.73
N PRO A 339 -6.51 -23.33 11.99
CA PRO A 339 -5.25 -23.14 12.69
C PRO A 339 -4.19 -24.00 12.02
N SER A 340 -2.97 -23.48 11.95
CA SER A 340 -1.81 -24.19 11.44
C SER A 340 -0.77 -24.37 12.54
N SER A 341 0.05 -25.40 12.40
CA SER A 341 1.25 -25.60 13.20
C SER A 341 2.45 -25.53 12.28
N LEU A 342 3.31 -24.55 12.51
CA LEU A 342 4.54 -24.39 11.74
C LEU A 342 5.68 -25.19 12.38
N LEU A 343 6.52 -25.78 11.54
CA LEU A 343 7.70 -26.50 12.00
C LEU A 343 8.89 -25.53 12.08
N SER A 344 9.58 -25.54 13.23
CA SER A 344 10.84 -24.84 13.38
C SER A 344 11.98 -25.62 12.72
N LEU A 345 12.80 -24.91 11.94
CA LEU A 345 14.04 -25.43 11.37
C LEU A 345 15.18 -25.27 12.36
N ALA A 346 15.81 -26.40 12.70
CA ALA A 346 17.03 -26.41 13.49
C ALA A 346 18.25 -26.49 12.56
N PRO A 347 19.36 -25.79 12.87
CA PRO A 347 20.59 -25.89 12.11
C PRO A 347 21.10 -27.33 11.95
N GLY A 348 21.49 -27.69 10.73
CA GLY A 348 22.02 -29.01 10.34
C GLY A 348 20.97 -30.14 10.26
N LEU A 349 19.71 -29.88 10.62
CA LEU A 349 18.65 -30.86 10.51
C LEU A 349 17.99 -30.80 9.13
N SER A 350 18.09 -31.89 8.36
CA SER A 350 17.33 -32.03 7.11
C SER A 350 15.90 -32.46 7.42
N LEU A 351 14.95 -31.60 7.07
CA LEU A 351 13.53 -31.91 7.07
C LEU A 351 13.11 -32.35 5.68
N GLN A 352 12.19 -33.32 5.62
CA GLN A 352 11.48 -33.64 4.39
C GLN A 352 10.10 -33.00 4.43
N GLY A 353 9.68 -32.43 3.30
CA GLY A 353 8.36 -31.86 3.12
C GLY A 353 7.67 -32.43 1.90
N GLU A 354 6.37 -32.20 1.83
CA GLU A 354 5.51 -32.59 0.71
C GLU A 354 4.62 -31.39 0.36
N ILE A 355 4.54 -31.08 -0.94
CA ILE A 355 3.56 -30.13 -1.51
C ILE A 355 2.61 -30.95 -2.35
N THR A 356 1.34 -30.96 -1.98
CA THR A 356 0.25 -31.54 -2.75
C THR A 356 -0.65 -30.41 -3.28
N PRO A 357 -1.53 -30.69 -4.26
CA PRO A 357 -2.58 -29.74 -4.66
C PRO A 357 -3.39 -29.20 -3.48
N ASP A 358 -3.64 -30.05 -2.48
CA ASP A 358 -4.46 -29.71 -1.31
C ASP A 358 -3.67 -28.96 -0.23
N SER A 359 -2.36 -29.24 -0.11
CA SER A 359 -1.52 -28.64 0.93
C SER A 359 -0.88 -27.31 0.52
N GLY A 360 -0.73 -27.05 -0.79
CA GLY A 360 -0.08 -25.84 -1.31
C GLY A 360 1.35 -25.63 -0.77
N PRO A 361 1.83 -24.37 -0.76
CA PRO A 361 3.12 -24.01 -0.15
C PRO A 361 3.22 -24.42 1.32
N VAL A 362 4.43 -24.73 1.76
CA VAL A 362 4.75 -25.12 3.13
C VAL A 362 5.65 -24.07 3.77
N THR A 363 5.25 -23.58 4.94
CA THR A 363 6.00 -22.58 5.70
C THR A 363 6.74 -23.22 6.87
N TYR A 364 8.00 -22.86 7.05
CA TYR A 364 8.83 -23.20 8.19
C TYR A 364 9.25 -21.93 8.95
N LEU A 365 9.54 -22.08 10.24
CA LEU A 365 10.08 -21.00 11.08
C LEU A 365 11.56 -21.18 11.33
N TYR A 366 12.32 -20.10 11.34
CA TYR A 366 13.72 -20.10 11.71
C TYR A 366 14.04 -18.91 12.62
N GLU A 367 14.55 -19.17 13.81
CA GLU A 367 15.01 -18.13 14.74
C GLU A 367 16.41 -17.67 14.34
N GLY A 368 16.53 -16.42 13.91
CA GLY A 368 17.75 -15.84 13.40
C GLY A 368 18.24 -14.65 14.21
N THR A 369 19.54 -14.39 14.11
CA THR A 369 20.19 -13.21 14.69
C THR A 369 20.85 -12.33 13.63
N THR A 370 20.90 -11.03 13.88
CA THR A 370 21.46 -10.02 12.99
C THR A 370 22.90 -10.34 12.65
N GLY A 371 23.20 -10.36 11.35
CA GLY A 371 24.52 -10.68 10.81
C GLY A 371 24.85 -12.17 10.79
N GLU A 372 23.95 -13.03 11.25
CA GLU A 372 24.08 -14.48 11.10
C GLU A 372 24.10 -14.88 9.63
N VAL A 373 24.99 -15.80 9.29
CA VAL A 373 25.12 -16.32 7.93
C VAL A 373 24.53 -17.73 7.89
N ILE A 374 23.48 -17.90 7.08
CA ILE A 374 22.83 -19.20 6.89
C ILE A 374 22.92 -19.65 5.44
N ASN A 375 23.06 -20.95 5.23
CA ASN A 375 22.94 -21.61 3.95
C ASN A 375 21.68 -22.49 3.95
N LEU A 376 20.69 -22.13 3.12
CA LEU A 376 19.49 -22.93 2.95
C LEU A 376 19.73 -23.90 1.80
N ALA A 377 19.64 -25.21 2.02
CA ALA A 377 19.69 -26.18 0.93
C ALA A 377 18.33 -26.85 0.74
N LEU A 378 17.72 -26.56 -0.40
CA LEU A 378 16.46 -27.13 -0.87
C LEU A 378 16.74 -28.09 -2.02
N GLU A 379 16.20 -29.30 -1.96
CA GLU A 379 16.34 -30.32 -3.00
C GLU A 379 15.02 -31.06 -3.23
N ARG A 380 14.61 -31.17 -4.48
CA ARG A 380 13.46 -31.97 -4.89
C ARG A 380 13.83 -33.45 -4.86
N LEU A 381 13.05 -34.24 -4.14
CA LEU A 381 13.21 -35.69 -3.99
C LEU A 381 12.31 -36.47 -4.97
N SER A 382 11.13 -35.94 -5.27
CA SER A 382 10.18 -36.53 -6.23
C SER A 382 9.33 -35.45 -6.93
N GLY A 383 8.56 -35.82 -7.96
CA GLY A 383 7.74 -34.89 -8.75
C GLY A 383 8.49 -34.18 -9.89
N GLU A 384 7.73 -33.48 -10.75
CA GLU A 384 8.26 -32.85 -11.96
C GLU A 384 8.27 -31.31 -11.90
N ALA A 385 7.42 -30.68 -11.09
CA ALA A 385 7.48 -29.24 -10.85
C ALA A 385 8.80 -28.81 -10.24
N GLY A 386 9.32 -27.67 -10.68
CA GLY A 386 10.40 -27.04 -9.96
C GLY A 386 9.87 -26.38 -8.68
N LEU A 387 10.76 -26.32 -7.68
CA LEU A 387 10.47 -25.68 -6.40
C LEU A 387 10.79 -24.19 -6.50
N SER A 388 10.25 -23.38 -5.59
CA SER A 388 10.75 -22.04 -5.26
C SER A 388 10.87 -21.89 -3.75
N LEU A 389 11.65 -20.90 -3.33
CA LEU A 389 11.91 -20.60 -1.93
C LEU A 389 11.87 -19.10 -1.70
N ASP A 390 11.01 -18.69 -0.78
CA ASP A 390 10.91 -17.32 -0.30
C ASP A 390 11.27 -17.27 1.19
N VAL A 391 12.03 -16.24 1.58
CA VAL A 391 12.40 -15.96 2.97
C VAL A 391 11.88 -14.59 3.32
N ILE A 392 10.96 -14.56 4.27
CA ILE A 392 10.36 -13.33 4.78
C ILE A 392 10.93 -13.07 6.18
N GLY A 393 11.41 -11.85 6.39
CA GLY A 393 11.98 -11.39 7.64
C GLY A 393 10.95 -11.21 8.76
N PRO A 394 11.42 -10.90 9.97
CA PRO A 394 10.58 -10.55 11.11
C PRO A 394 9.78 -9.26 10.89
N GLU A 395 10.24 -8.36 10.02
CA GLU A 395 9.57 -7.08 9.72
C GLU A 395 8.74 -7.18 8.41
N ASP A 396 8.31 -8.39 8.06
CA ASP A 396 7.55 -8.73 6.85
C ASP A 396 8.26 -8.39 5.51
N GLU A 397 9.55 -8.06 5.54
CA GLU A 397 10.31 -7.78 4.34
C GLU A 397 10.74 -9.06 3.61
N ILE A 398 10.70 -9.05 2.29
CA ILE A 398 11.23 -10.16 1.48
C ILE A 398 12.77 -10.09 1.51
N VAL A 399 13.38 -10.91 2.37
CA VAL A 399 14.83 -11.03 2.50
C VAL A 399 15.41 -11.81 1.31
N ARG A 400 14.65 -12.77 0.78
CA ARG A 400 15.05 -13.52 -0.41
C ARG A 400 13.85 -14.07 -1.17
N MET A 401 13.94 -13.95 -2.49
CA MET A 401 13.26 -14.85 -3.42
C MET A 401 14.29 -15.67 -4.18
N GLY A 402 14.00 -16.93 -4.48
CA GLY A 402 14.92 -17.72 -5.25
C GLY A 402 14.43 -19.09 -5.67
N GLY A 403 15.25 -19.71 -6.51
CA GLY A 403 15.04 -21.08 -6.93
C GLY A 403 13.96 -21.28 -7.98
N LEU A 404 13.48 -20.25 -8.70
CA LEU A 404 12.46 -20.40 -9.75
C LEU A 404 12.72 -21.62 -10.66
N ASN A 405 11.88 -22.65 -10.51
CA ASN A 405 11.97 -23.94 -11.20
C ASN A 405 13.18 -24.84 -10.81
N ALA A 406 13.67 -24.76 -9.58
CA ALA A 406 14.86 -25.50 -9.16
C ALA A 406 14.56 -26.96 -8.80
N ILE A 407 15.47 -27.85 -9.20
CA ILE A 407 15.60 -29.20 -8.65
C ILE A 407 16.45 -29.17 -7.37
N ARG A 408 17.44 -28.28 -7.33
CA ARG A 408 18.30 -28.02 -6.17
C ARG A 408 18.60 -26.53 -6.09
N PHE A 409 18.52 -25.95 -4.91
CA PHE A 409 18.76 -24.54 -4.66
C PHE A 409 19.49 -24.36 -3.32
N GLN A 410 20.55 -23.54 -3.29
CA GLN A 410 21.43 -23.39 -2.13
C GLN A 410 21.84 -21.93 -1.84
N PRO A 411 20.90 -21.01 -1.53
CA PRO A 411 21.26 -19.63 -1.24
C PRO A 411 22.01 -19.51 0.09
N THR A 412 22.96 -18.58 0.13
CA THR A 412 23.57 -18.08 1.37
C THR A 412 22.96 -16.71 1.67
N LEU A 413 22.57 -16.50 2.93
CA LEU A 413 21.87 -15.31 3.40
C LEU A 413 22.59 -14.76 4.62
N VAL A 414 22.71 -13.44 4.69
CA VAL A 414 23.10 -12.71 5.90
C VAL A 414 21.83 -12.09 6.46
N LEU A 415 21.46 -12.47 7.68
CA LEU A 415 20.19 -12.05 8.28
C LEU A 415 20.26 -10.57 8.68
N PRO A 416 19.35 -9.71 8.21
CA PRO A 416 19.44 -8.27 8.43
C PRO A 416 19.08 -7.84 9.86
N VAL A 417 18.17 -8.58 10.52
CA VAL A 417 17.63 -8.25 11.85
C VAL A 417 17.47 -9.50 12.73
N ASP A 418 17.29 -9.30 14.04
CA ASP A 418 16.97 -10.38 14.98
C ASP A 418 15.49 -10.76 14.84
N GLY A 419 15.17 -12.06 14.95
CA GLY A 419 13.79 -12.52 15.08
C GLY A 419 13.45 -13.79 14.30
N THR A 420 12.15 -14.02 14.15
CA THR A 420 11.60 -15.20 13.47
C THR A 420 11.48 -14.97 11.97
N TYR A 421 12.21 -15.74 11.18
CA TYR A 421 12.13 -15.77 9.72
C TYR A 421 11.14 -16.85 9.27
N ARG A 422 10.34 -16.54 8.26
CA ARG A 422 9.46 -17.51 7.58
C ARG A 422 10.12 -17.97 6.30
N ILE A 423 10.28 -19.29 6.17
CA ILE A 423 10.84 -19.93 4.96
C ILE A 423 9.71 -20.67 4.27
N ILE A 424 9.28 -20.16 3.12
CA ILE A 424 8.16 -20.67 2.35
C ILE A 424 8.71 -21.47 1.17
N VAL A 425 8.31 -22.73 1.07
CA VAL A 425 8.64 -23.61 -0.06
C VAL A 425 7.38 -23.80 -0.89
N SER A 426 7.47 -23.45 -2.17
CA SER A 426 6.35 -23.52 -3.12
C SER A 426 6.72 -24.35 -4.34
N ALA A 427 5.70 -24.75 -5.10
CA ALA A 427 5.85 -25.41 -6.40
C ALA A 427 5.46 -24.42 -7.51
N VAL A 428 6.27 -24.32 -8.57
CA VAL A 428 6.13 -23.26 -9.59
C VAL A 428 5.04 -23.55 -10.64
N THR A 429 4.23 -24.61 -10.47
CA THR A 429 3.16 -24.94 -11.42
C THR A 429 1.90 -25.41 -10.71
N TYR A 430 0.75 -24.95 -11.19
CA TYR A 430 -0.57 -25.04 -10.55
C TYR A 430 -1.25 -26.42 -10.59
N GLU A 431 -0.84 -27.34 -11.47
CA GLU A 431 -1.49 -28.65 -11.64
C GLU A 431 -0.55 -29.83 -11.34
N GLN A 432 0.01 -29.91 -10.13
CA GLN A 432 1.03 -30.91 -9.85
C GLN A 432 0.52 -32.13 -9.07
N PRO A 433 0.93 -33.37 -9.44
CA PRO A 433 0.97 -34.46 -8.48
C PRO A 433 1.91 -34.09 -7.32
N ALA A 434 1.74 -34.75 -6.17
CA ALA A 434 2.53 -34.46 -4.97
C ALA A 434 4.04 -34.42 -5.25
N ILE A 435 4.71 -33.40 -4.70
CA ILE A 435 6.16 -33.18 -4.78
C ILE A 435 6.72 -33.39 -3.38
N THR A 436 7.74 -34.23 -3.26
CA THR A 436 8.51 -34.32 -2.02
C THR A 436 9.86 -33.63 -2.18
N TYR A 437 10.33 -32.99 -1.11
CA TYR A 437 11.60 -32.26 -1.08
C TYR A 437 12.31 -32.44 0.26
N SER A 438 13.59 -32.09 0.31
CA SER A 438 14.35 -31.88 1.53
C SER A 438 14.74 -30.41 1.67
N LEU A 439 14.69 -29.91 2.90
CA LEU A 439 15.16 -28.58 3.28
C LEU A 439 16.09 -28.72 4.49
N VAL A 440 17.24 -28.04 4.46
CA VAL A 440 18.15 -27.91 5.60
C VAL A 440 18.66 -26.48 5.69
N VAL A 441 18.76 -25.97 6.92
CA VAL A 441 19.45 -24.72 7.23
C VAL A 441 20.81 -25.08 7.82
N ASN A 442 21.90 -24.57 7.27
CA ASN A 442 23.24 -24.70 7.85
C ASN A 442 23.72 -23.33 8.32
N GLN A 443 24.28 -23.25 9.52
CA GLN A 443 24.98 -22.07 10.01
C GLN A 443 26.46 -22.16 9.60
N GLU A 444 27.04 -21.05 9.14
CA GLU A 444 28.49 -20.95 8.88
C GLU A 444 29.33 -20.63 10.12
#